data_AF-X1MFR5-F1
#
_entry.id   AF-X1MFR5-F1
#
_cell.length_a   1.000
_cell.length_b   1.000
_cell.length_c   1.000
_cell.angle_alpha   90.00
_cell.angle_beta   90.00
_cell.angle_gamma   90.00
#
_symmetry.space_group_name_H-M   'P 1'
#
loop_
_entity.id
_entity.type
_entity.pdbx_description
1 polymer ?
#
loop_
_entity_poly.entity_id
_entity_poly.type
_entity_poly.pdbx_seq_one_letter_code
_entity_poly.pdbx_strand_id
1 'polypeptide(L)'
;NIFYAPFFVGVPYGQIKQEAQRLIYSCSQNAFSRGGQTLFVDFNIHLGVPNYLKDIPAIGPGGKYTGKTYGEYEKETQLFAKALMDVWMEGDAQGKVFPFPKFDLHVDQNSFDDKEQLKLLKYACKVASENGSTYFVFDRDEVNLSMCCRLKTTIKDMYMIEHPESMRYCGFQNVSINLPQAAYRAGKGKIKDCIEEVKAAMDIAMQGHLEKKEFITQLMTQERGTLWQIGKIAEDGRPYVDLEKATYIIGVIGLNECVQYLIGEQMHESEKAYKLGLRIIAV
;
A
#
# COMPACT_ATOMS: atom_id res chain seq x y z
N ASN A 1 13.48 -3.67 -0.56
CA ASN A 1 14.96 -3.70 -0.74
C ASN A 1 15.72 -4.02 0.55
N ILE A 2 15.32 -3.50 1.71
CA ILE A 2 16.02 -3.68 3.00
C ILE A 2 16.20 -5.15 3.39
N PHE A 3 15.14 -5.97 3.32
CA PHE A 3 15.22 -7.40 3.70
C PHE A 3 16.08 -8.25 2.75
N TYR A 4 16.39 -7.75 1.55
CA TYR A 4 17.33 -8.40 0.64
C TYR A 4 18.78 -8.01 0.93
N ALA A 5 19.02 -6.88 1.59
CA ALA A 5 20.34 -6.30 1.76
C ALA A 5 21.37 -7.26 2.41
N PRO A 6 21.00 -8.06 3.44
CA PRO A 6 21.94 -9.01 4.04
C PRO A 6 22.46 -10.11 3.09
N PHE A 7 21.75 -10.38 1.99
CA PHE A 7 22.12 -11.39 0.99
C PHE A 7 23.10 -10.86 -0.07
N PHE A 8 23.34 -9.55 -0.10
CA PHE A 8 24.17 -8.91 -1.14
C PHE A 8 25.56 -8.47 -0.66
N VAL A 9 25.96 -8.84 0.55
CA VAL A 9 27.31 -8.55 1.07
C VAL A 9 28.37 -9.17 0.14
N GLY A 10 29.22 -8.32 -0.42
CA GLY A 10 30.30 -8.76 -1.32
C GLY A 10 29.82 -9.23 -2.70
N VAL A 11 28.52 -9.13 -3.01
CA VAL A 11 27.97 -9.55 -4.30
C VAL A 11 28.21 -8.45 -5.35
N PRO A 12 28.76 -8.77 -6.54
CA PRO A 12 28.95 -7.77 -7.59
C PRO A 12 27.63 -7.18 -8.09
N TYR A 13 27.63 -5.89 -8.44
CA TYR A 13 26.43 -5.17 -8.87
C TYR A 13 25.66 -5.85 -10.02
N GLY A 14 26.37 -6.47 -10.97
CA GLY A 14 25.74 -7.20 -12.07
C GLY A 14 24.83 -8.34 -11.59
N GLN A 15 25.23 -9.06 -10.53
CA GLN A 15 24.40 -10.12 -9.93
C GLN A 15 23.25 -9.54 -9.12
N ILE A 16 23.46 -8.42 -8.39
CA ILE A 16 22.39 -7.70 -7.68
C ILE A 16 21.31 -7.24 -8.68
N LYS A 17 21.72 -6.68 -9.83
CA LYS A 17 20.81 -6.27 -10.90
C LYS A 17 20.11 -7.46 -11.55
N GLN A 18 20.80 -8.57 -11.76
CA GLN A 18 20.17 -9.78 -12.28
C GLN A 18 19.07 -10.31 -11.34
N GLU A 19 19.29 -10.24 -10.03
CA GLU A 19 18.27 -10.61 -9.04
C GLU A 19 17.09 -9.64 -9.04
N ALA A 20 17.35 -8.32 -9.11
CA ALA A 20 16.31 -7.31 -9.27
C ALA A 20 15.45 -7.58 -10.52
N GLN A 21 16.10 -7.91 -11.65
CA GLN A 21 15.43 -8.27 -12.89
C GLN A 21 14.59 -9.52 -12.72
N ARG A 22 15.14 -10.60 -12.16
CA ARG A 22 14.41 -11.84 -11.89
C ARG A 22 13.15 -11.58 -11.06
N LEU A 23 13.28 -10.79 -10.00
CA LEU A 23 12.18 -10.48 -9.09
C LEU A 23 11.06 -9.71 -9.79
N ILE A 24 11.39 -8.62 -10.50
CA ILE A 24 10.40 -7.81 -11.23
C ILE A 24 9.69 -8.64 -12.32
N TYR A 25 10.44 -9.38 -13.14
CA TYR A 25 9.86 -10.20 -14.20
C TYR A 25 8.94 -11.29 -13.64
N SER A 26 9.37 -11.98 -12.58
CA SER A 26 8.56 -13.01 -11.93
C SER A 26 7.25 -12.45 -11.40
N CYS A 27 7.28 -11.26 -10.77
CA CYS A 27 6.08 -10.58 -10.30
C CYS A 27 5.17 -10.13 -11.45
N SER A 28 5.74 -9.72 -12.59
CA SER A 28 5.03 -9.23 -13.77
C SER A 28 4.46 -10.32 -14.68
N GLN A 29 4.82 -11.59 -14.48
CA GLN A 29 4.44 -12.71 -15.36
C GLN A 29 3.61 -13.79 -14.65
N ASN A 30 3.18 -13.53 -13.41
CA ASN A 30 2.30 -14.43 -12.71
C ASN A 30 0.96 -14.55 -13.45
N ALA A 31 0.46 -15.77 -13.65
CA ALA A 31 -0.85 -16.02 -14.28
C ALA A 31 -1.80 -16.73 -13.31
N PHE A 32 -1.91 -16.21 -12.09
CA PHE A 32 -2.68 -16.84 -11.01
C PHE A 32 -4.12 -16.33 -10.92
N SER A 33 -4.38 -15.08 -11.32
CA SER A 33 -5.70 -14.49 -11.19
C SER A 33 -6.65 -14.93 -12.32
N ARG A 34 -7.97 -14.83 -12.08
CA ARG A 34 -9.00 -15.12 -13.09
C ARG A 34 -8.74 -14.29 -14.35
N GLY A 35 -8.78 -14.93 -15.52
CA GLY A 35 -8.56 -14.28 -16.80
C GLY A 35 -7.09 -14.06 -17.16
N GLY A 36 -6.14 -14.72 -16.48
CA GLY A 36 -4.71 -14.65 -16.83
C GLY A 36 -4.05 -13.33 -16.45
N GLN A 37 -4.67 -12.55 -15.56
CA GLN A 37 -4.11 -11.31 -15.06
C GLN A 37 -2.97 -11.57 -14.06
N THR A 38 -2.00 -10.66 -14.09
CA THR A 38 -0.89 -10.62 -13.13
C THR A 38 -1.40 -10.26 -11.74
N LEU A 39 -0.71 -10.76 -10.71
CA LEU A 39 -0.97 -10.35 -9.34
C LEU A 39 -0.70 -8.84 -9.20
N PHE A 40 -1.58 -8.15 -8.48
CA PHE A 40 -1.35 -6.75 -8.14
C PHE A 40 -0.40 -6.73 -6.95
N VAL A 41 0.87 -6.49 -7.24
CA VAL A 41 1.96 -6.52 -6.26
C VAL A 41 2.57 -5.13 -6.17
N ASP A 42 2.71 -4.62 -4.96
CA ASP A 42 3.33 -3.33 -4.69
C ASP A 42 4.70 -3.57 -4.02
N PHE A 43 5.75 -2.94 -4.53
CA PHE A 43 7.07 -2.94 -3.90
C PHE A 43 7.26 -1.62 -3.15
N ASN A 44 7.25 -1.70 -1.83
CA ASN A 44 7.63 -0.60 -0.95
C ASN A 44 9.17 -0.52 -0.92
N ILE A 45 9.72 0.48 -1.61
CA ILE A 45 11.16 0.70 -1.77
C ILE A 45 11.57 1.93 -0.97
N HIS A 46 12.64 1.80 -0.18
CA HIS A 46 13.21 2.90 0.57
C HIS A 46 14.57 3.32 -0.02
N LEU A 47 14.86 4.62 0.02
CA LEU A 47 16.14 5.16 -0.42
C LEU A 47 17.31 4.82 0.52
N GLY A 48 17.00 4.43 1.76
CA GLY A 48 17.91 3.90 2.76
C GLY A 48 17.15 3.07 3.78
N VAL A 49 17.79 2.70 4.89
CA VAL A 49 17.12 1.98 5.99
C VAL A 49 16.38 2.99 6.86
N PRO A 50 15.04 2.92 6.95
CA PRO A 50 14.25 3.85 7.74
C PRO A 50 14.51 3.62 9.23
N ASN A 51 14.34 4.68 10.03
CA ASN A 51 14.70 4.66 11.45
C ASN A 51 14.09 3.49 12.24
N TYR A 52 12.83 3.14 11.97
CA TYR A 52 12.13 2.05 12.66
C TYR A 52 12.67 0.64 12.34
N LEU A 53 13.51 0.49 11.30
CA LEU A 53 14.17 -0.78 10.97
C LEU A 53 15.67 -0.79 11.29
N LYS A 54 16.28 0.37 11.62
CA LYS A 54 17.75 0.48 11.77
C LYS A 54 18.31 -0.46 12.83
N ASP A 55 17.61 -0.59 13.95
CA ASP A 55 18.09 -1.36 15.11
C ASP A 55 17.60 -2.81 15.11
N ILE A 56 16.82 -3.21 14.10
CA ILE A 56 16.23 -4.55 14.04
C ILE A 56 17.28 -5.57 13.58
N PRO A 57 17.45 -6.71 14.29
CA PRO A 57 18.36 -7.78 13.89
C PRO A 57 18.06 -8.29 12.48
N ALA A 58 19.09 -8.32 11.63
CA ALA A 58 18.96 -8.71 10.24
C ALA A 58 19.03 -10.22 10.08
N ILE A 59 18.10 -10.77 9.29
CA ILE A 59 18.09 -12.16 8.84
C ILE A 59 18.72 -12.24 7.46
N GLY A 60 19.64 -13.20 7.28
CA GLY A 60 20.38 -13.37 6.04
C GLY A 60 20.36 -14.82 5.53
N PRO A 61 21.41 -15.25 4.80
CA PRO A 61 21.50 -16.56 4.18
C PRO A 61 21.13 -17.72 5.11
N GLY A 62 20.27 -18.62 4.61
CA GLY A 62 19.78 -19.77 5.38
C GLY A 62 18.74 -19.43 6.45
N GLY A 63 18.17 -18.22 6.43
CA GLY A 63 17.15 -17.79 7.38
C GLY A 63 17.69 -17.57 8.80
N LYS A 64 19.00 -17.31 8.93
CA LYS A 64 19.68 -17.11 10.22
C LYS A 64 19.95 -15.64 10.47
N TYR A 65 19.92 -15.25 11.74
CA TYR A 65 20.42 -13.95 12.16
C TYR A 65 21.88 -13.79 11.80
N THR A 66 22.22 -12.62 11.26
CA THR A 66 23.57 -12.30 10.79
C THR A 66 24.50 -11.82 11.90
N GLY A 67 23.96 -11.48 13.08
CA GLY A 67 24.67 -10.80 14.15
C GLY A 67 24.77 -9.28 13.97
N LYS A 68 24.17 -8.73 12.91
CA LYS A 68 24.10 -7.30 12.60
C LYS A 68 22.64 -6.82 12.57
N THR A 69 22.43 -5.52 12.63
CA THR A 69 21.11 -4.91 12.40
C THR A 69 20.92 -4.51 10.93
N TYR A 70 19.68 -4.26 10.49
CA TYR A 70 19.44 -3.80 9.12
C TYR A 70 20.11 -2.44 8.83
N GLY A 71 20.26 -1.57 9.82
CA GLY A 71 20.97 -0.29 9.67
C GLY A 71 22.44 -0.45 9.24
N GLU A 72 23.09 -1.56 9.57
CA GLU A 72 24.45 -1.88 9.12
C GLU A 72 24.54 -2.30 7.65
N TYR A 73 23.39 -2.52 6.99
CA TYR A 73 23.27 -2.89 5.58
C TYR A 73 22.74 -1.75 4.69
N GLU A 74 22.95 -0.48 5.11
CA GLU A 74 22.54 0.71 4.35
C GLU A 74 23.08 0.68 2.91
N LYS A 75 24.35 0.32 2.73
CA LYS A 75 25.01 0.27 1.42
C LYS A 75 24.33 -0.75 0.49
N GLU A 76 24.13 -1.97 0.95
CA GLU A 76 23.47 -3.03 0.18
C GLU A 76 22.00 -2.69 -0.11
N THR A 77 21.32 -2.03 0.83
CA THR A 77 19.94 -1.53 0.69
C THR A 77 19.84 -0.51 -0.45
N GLN A 78 20.77 0.45 -0.50
CA GLN A 78 20.89 1.48 -1.53
C GLN A 78 21.26 0.88 -2.90
N LEU A 79 22.22 -0.05 -2.93
CA LEU A 79 22.62 -0.75 -4.16
C LEU A 79 21.45 -1.51 -4.77
N PHE A 80 20.67 -2.22 -3.96
CA PHE A 80 19.52 -2.96 -4.47
C PHE A 80 18.36 -2.04 -4.88
N ALA A 81 18.12 -0.93 -4.17
CA ALA A 81 17.17 0.09 -4.62
C ALA A 81 17.53 0.62 -6.00
N LYS A 82 18.81 0.95 -6.23
CA LYS A 82 19.31 1.37 -7.53
C LYS A 82 19.12 0.29 -8.61
N ALA A 83 19.44 -0.96 -8.29
CA ALA A 83 19.28 -2.08 -9.21
C ALA A 83 17.83 -2.28 -9.65
N LEU A 84 16.87 -2.16 -8.73
CA LEU A 84 15.44 -2.20 -9.05
C LEU A 84 15.03 -1.03 -9.96
N MET A 85 15.49 0.19 -9.65
CA MET A 85 15.26 1.38 -10.48
C MET A 85 15.83 1.24 -11.90
N ASP A 86 17.03 0.65 -12.05
CA ASP A 86 17.61 0.39 -13.37
C ASP A 86 16.71 -0.54 -14.19
N VAL A 87 16.13 -1.58 -13.59
CA VAL A 87 15.22 -2.51 -14.30
C VAL A 87 13.89 -1.83 -14.65
N TRP A 88 13.30 -1.05 -13.75
CA TRP A 88 12.10 -0.28 -14.08
C TRP A 88 12.35 0.75 -15.19
N MET A 89 13.52 1.38 -15.20
CA MET A 89 13.94 2.32 -16.26
C MET A 89 14.08 1.62 -17.62
N GLU A 90 14.68 0.41 -17.63
CA GLU A 90 14.90 -0.38 -18.85
C GLU A 90 13.59 -0.93 -19.43
N GLY A 91 12.62 -1.26 -18.57
CA GLY A 91 11.35 -1.85 -18.97
C GLY A 91 11.46 -3.35 -19.28
N ASP A 92 10.38 -3.88 -19.85
CA ASP A 92 10.27 -5.29 -20.24
C ASP A 92 11.17 -5.63 -21.44
N ALA A 93 11.04 -6.84 -21.99
CA ALA A 93 11.85 -7.30 -23.11
C ALA A 93 11.69 -6.44 -24.39
N GLN A 94 10.66 -5.59 -24.46
CA GLN A 94 10.38 -4.64 -25.53
C GLN A 94 10.60 -3.18 -25.09
N GLY A 95 11.17 -2.95 -23.90
CA GLY A 95 11.36 -1.64 -23.31
C GLY A 95 10.05 -0.98 -22.86
N LYS A 96 8.99 -1.75 -22.64
CA LYS A 96 7.70 -1.24 -22.13
C LYS A 96 7.69 -1.22 -20.62
N VAL A 97 6.87 -0.33 -20.07
CA VAL A 97 6.71 -0.20 -18.62
C VAL A 97 6.11 -1.47 -18.02
N PHE A 98 6.57 -1.81 -16.83
CA PHE A 98 5.94 -2.84 -16.02
C PHE A 98 4.69 -2.28 -15.34
N PRO A 99 3.48 -2.85 -15.56
CA PRO A 99 2.31 -2.49 -14.76
C PRO A 99 2.46 -2.94 -13.30
N PHE A 100 3.14 -4.07 -13.09
CA PHE A 100 3.46 -4.64 -11.78
C PHE A 100 4.87 -5.27 -11.79
N PRO A 101 5.57 -5.30 -10.64
CA PRO A 101 5.14 -4.72 -9.36
C PRO A 101 5.18 -3.19 -9.40
N LYS A 102 4.25 -2.53 -8.69
CA LYS A 102 4.29 -1.07 -8.56
C LYS A 102 5.55 -0.65 -7.82
N PHE A 103 6.12 0.46 -8.25
CA PHE A 103 7.29 1.06 -7.63
C PHE A 103 6.84 2.15 -6.65
N ASP A 104 6.50 1.74 -5.42
CA ASP A 104 6.13 2.65 -4.34
C ASP A 104 7.40 3.10 -3.61
N LEU A 105 7.89 4.30 -3.94
CA LEU A 105 9.10 4.87 -3.36
C LEU A 105 8.77 5.72 -2.13
N HIS A 106 9.29 5.31 -0.99
CA HIS A 106 9.20 6.05 0.26
C HIS A 106 10.20 7.21 0.30
N VAL A 107 9.69 8.40 0.60
CA VAL A 107 10.46 9.64 0.70
C VAL A 107 10.21 10.28 2.06
N ASP A 108 11.28 10.44 2.81
CA ASP A 108 11.33 11.05 4.14
C ASP A 108 12.34 12.21 4.17
N GLN A 109 12.62 12.76 5.36
CA GLN A 109 13.60 13.84 5.48
C GLN A 109 15.04 13.39 5.16
N ASN A 110 15.43 12.17 5.51
CA ASN A 110 16.77 11.63 5.21
C ASN A 110 17.03 11.54 3.70
N SER A 111 15.97 11.36 2.92
CA SER A 111 16.02 11.35 1.46
C SER A 111 16.57 12.65 0.86
N PHE A 112 16.51 13.76 1.61
CA PHE A 112 17.07 15.05 1.23
C PHE A 112 18.40 15.37 1.93
N ASP A 113 18.56 14.91 3.18
CA ASP A 113 19.71 15.23 4.02
C ASP A 113 20.92 14.34 3.72
N ASP A 114 20.71 13.05 3.41
CA ASP A 114 21.76 12.13 3.03
C ASP A 114 22.11 12.26 1.54
N LYS A 115 23.41 12.38 1.24
CA LYS A 115 23.89 12.63 -0.13
C LYS A 115 23.65 11.44 -1.07
N GLU A 116 23.73 10.21 -0.59
CA GLU A 116 23.51 9.03 -1.42
C GLU A 116 22.02 8.79 -1.64
N GLN A 117 21.20 8.97 -0.61
CA GLN A 117 19.74 8.91 -0.74
C GLN A 117 19.23 10.01 -1.69
N LEU A 118 19.76 11.24 -1.61
CA LEU A 118 19.39 12.32 -2.52
C LEU A 118 19.76 12.02 -3.99
N LYS A 119 20.87 11.33 -4.24
CA LYS A 119 21.22 10.87 -5.60
C LYS A 119 20.21 9.84 -6.10
N LEU A 120 19.83 8.88 -5.25
CA LEU A 120 18.83 7.87 -5.58
C LEU A 120 17.44 8.50 -5.79
N LEU A 121 17.05 9.49 -5.00
CA LEU A 121 15.81 10.25 -5.17
C LEU A 121 15.78 10.95 -6.53
N LYS A 122 16.86 11.66 -6.90
CA LYS A 122 16.99 12.28 -8.22
C LYS A 122 16.92 11.27 -9.35
N TYR A 123 17.50 10.09 -9.16
CA TYR A 123 17.41 9.01 -10.13
C TYR A 123 15.98 8.48 -10.25
N ALA A 124 15.26 8.29 -9.15
CA ALA A 124 13.85 7.92 -9.18
C ALA A 124 12.98 8.98 -9.88
N CYS A 125 13.23 10.27 -9.68
CA CYS A 125 12.56 11.34 -10.43
C CYS A 125 12.81 11.21 -11.94
N LYS A 126 14.02 10.81 -12.34
CA LYS A 126 14.33 10.53 -13.75
C LYS A 126 13.49 9.35 -14.27
N VAL A 127 13.46 8.22 -13.55
CA VAL A 127 12.63 7.06 -13.93
C VAL A 127 11.16 7.47 -14.08
N ALA A 128 10.62 8.20 -13.10
CA ALA A 128 9.26 8.72 -13.13
C ALA A 128 8.99 9.62 -14.35
N SER A 129 9.94 10.49 -14.72
CA SER A 129 9.80 11.39 -15.86
C SER A 129 9.81 10.69 -17.22
N GLU A 130 10.48 9.55 -17.31
CA GLU A 130 10.66 8.80 -18.56
C GLU A 130 9.47 7.87 -18.81
N ASN A 131 8.94 7.26 -17.74
CA ASN A 131 7.97 6.18 -17.91
C ASN A 131 6.82 6.14 -16.90
N GLY A 132 6.79 7.06 -15.93
CA GLY A 132 5.70 7.18 -14.97
C GLY A 132 5.55 6.03 -13.97
N SER A 133 6.50 5.10 -13.90
CA SER A 133 6.38 3.91 -13.04
C SER A 133 6.47 4.21 -11.54
N THR A 134 7.12 5.31 -11.14
CA THR A 134 7.35 5.64 -9.72
C THR A 134 6.13 6.29 -9.08
N TYR A 135 5.68 5.71 -7.98
CA TYR A 135 4.67 6.29 -7.08
C TYR A 135 5.36 6.79 -5.81
N PHE A 136 5.29 8.10 -5.54
CA PHE A 136 5.96 8.70 -4.38
C PHE A 136 5.08 8.65 -3.14
N VAL A 137 5.58 7.97 -2.10
CA VAL A 137 4.96 7.87 -0.77
C VAL A 137 5.70 8.80 0.17
N PHE A 138 5.06 9.88 0.60
CA PHE A 138 5.67 10.82 1.56
C PHE A 138 5.45 10.35 3.00
N ASP A 139 6.55 9.97 3.64
CA ASP A 139 6.59 9.53 5.03
C ASP A 139 6.85 10.73 5.94
N ARG A 140 5.79 11.15 6.63
CA ARG A 140 5.82 12.23 7.61
C ARG A 140 5.72 11.57 8.99
N ASP A 141 6.87 11.40 9.64
CA ASP A 141 7.12 10.94 11.02
C ASP A 141 6.51 9.60 11.49
N GLU A 142 5.60 8.99 10.72
CA GLU A 142 4.94 7.73 11.05
C GLU A 142 5.38 6.59 10.12
N VAL A 143 5.44 5.37 10.66
CA VAL A 143 5.65 4.15 9.86
C VAL A 143 4.42 3.94 8.99
N ASN A 144 4.60 4.16 7.70
CA ASN A 144 3.54 4.00 6.72
C ASN A 144 3.84 2.79 5.85
N LEU A 145 2.89 1.87 5.81
CA LEU A 145 2.85 0.86 4.76
C LEU A 145 1.75 1.25 3.79
N SER A 146 2.11 1.40 2.51
CA SER A 146 1.14 1.59 1.45
C SER A 146 0.72 0.23 0.95
N MET A 147 -0.56 -0.10 1.12
CA MET A 147 -1.14 -1.31 0.55
C MET A 147 -2.22 -0.96 -0.46
N CYS A 148 -2.17 -1.62 -1.62
CA CYS A 148 -3.22 -1.66 -2.64
C CYS A 148 -3.94 -0.31 -2.84
N CYS A 149 -3.32 0.51 -3.68
CA CYS A 149 -3.81 1.79 -4.21
C CYS A 149 -3.85 2.99 -3.25
N ARG A 150 -4.09 2.86 -1.92
CA ARG A 150 -3.92 3.99 -0.96
C ARG A 150 -4.12 3.67 0.53
N LEU A 151 -4.28 2.41 0.95
CA LEU A 151 -4.45 2.14 2.39
C LEU A 151 -3.15 2.46 3.10
N LYS A 152 -3.24 3.42 4.03
CA LYS A 152 -2.15 3.89 4.87
C LYS A 152 -2.48 3.52 6.30
N THR A 153 -1.69 2.65 6.90
CA THR A 153 -1.85 2.23 8.30
C THR A 153 -0.65 2.68 9.11
N THR A 154 -0.91 3.46 10.15
CA THR A 154 0.10 3.83 11.14
C THR A 154 0.33 2.67 12.11
N ILE A 155 1.55 2.16 12.16
CA ILE A 155 1.92 1.09 13.08
C ILE A 155 2.11 1.68 14.49
N LYS A 156 1.24 1.29 15.43
CA LYS A 156 1.38 1.62 16.86
C LYS A 156 1.86 0.44 17.71
N ASP A 157 1.81 -0.78 17.16
CA ASP A 157 2.27 -1.98 17.84
C ASP A 157 3.80 -2.08 17.73
N MET A 158 4.49 -1.73 18.82
CA MET A 158 5.96 -1.78 18.88
C MET A 158 6.50 -3.19 18.60
N TYR A 159 5.77 -4.25 18.96
CA TYR A 159 6.20 -5.61 18.65
C TYR A 159 6.26 -5.83 17.14
N MET A 160 5.31 -5.29 16.35
CA MET A 160 5.37 -5.43 14.88
C MET A 160 6.58 -4.70 14.28
N ILE A 161 7.03 -3.62 14.92
CA ILE A 161 8.23 -2.89 14.50
C ILE A 161 9.48 -3.71 14.81
N GLU A 162 9.54 -4.28 16.01
CA GLU A 162 10.65 -5.13 16.47
C GLU A 162 10.72 -6.49 15.76
N HIS A 163 9.56 -6.98 15.31
CA HIS A 163 9.37 -8.27 14.64
C HIS A 163 8.71 -8.07 13.28
N PRO A 164 9.47 -7.69 12.23
CA PRO A 164 8.93 -7.41 10.90
C PRO A 164 8.11 -8.53 10.27
N GLU A 165 8.38 -9.79 10.61
CA GLU A 165 7.58 -10.97 10.23
C GLU A 165 6.12 -10.89 10.69
N SER A 166 5.87 -10.09 11.73
CA SER A 166 4.54 -9.84 12.29
C SER A 166 3.81 -8.68 11.60
N MET A 167 4.46 -7.92 10.72
CA MET A 167 3.85 -6.80 9.98
C MET A 167 2.90 -7.32 8.90
N ARG A 168 1.70 -7.71 9.32
CA ARG A 168 0.63 -8.23 8.46
C ARG A 168 -0.60 -7.36 8.60
N TYR A 169 -1.08 -6.83 7.48
CA TYR A 169 -2.25 -5.97 7.42
C TYR A 169 -3.25 -6.53 6.42
N CYS A 170 -4.53 -6.34 6.71
CA CYS A 170 -5.62 -6.77 5.84
C CYS A 170 -6.62 -5.62 5.67
N GLY A 171 -6.74 -5.11 4.44
CA GLY A 171 -7.93 -4.38 4.03
C GLY A 171 -9.00 -5.41 3.68
N PHE A 172 -9.97 -5.62 4.56
CA PHE A 172 -10.87 -6.77 4.47
C PHE A 172 -11.89 -6.63 3.34
N GLN A 173 -12.52 -5.45 3.27
CA GLN A 173 -13.56 -5.15 2.30
C GLN A 173 -13.65 -3.64 2.08
N ASN A 174 -14.04 -3.25 0.87
CA ASN A 174 -14.42 -1.91 0.54
C ASN A 174 -15.85 -1.87 0.00
N VAL A 175 -16.71 -1.07 0.62
CA VAL A 175 -18.06 -0.75 0.15
C VAL A 175 -18.08 0.75 -0.15
N SER A 176 -18.38 1.14 -1.38
CA SER A 176 -18.37 2.56 -1.78
C SER A 176 -19.76 3.15 -1.85
N ILE A 177 -19.97 4.28 -1.17
CA ILE A 177 -21.22 5.04 -1.18
C ILE A 177 -21.25 5.93 -2.42
N ASN A 178 -22.34 5.82 -3.18
CA ASN A 178 -22.61 6.67 -4.33
C ASN A 178 -23.23 7.99 -3.87
N LEU A 179 -22.39 9.01 -3.65
CA LEU A 179 -22.84 10.33 -3.18
C LEU A 179 -23.82 11.01 -4.15
N PRO A 180 -23.64 10.94 -5.49
CA PRO A 180 -24.65 11.43 -6.42
C PRO A 180 -26.02 10.81 -6.18
N GLN A 181 -26.10 9.49 -6.00
CA GLN A 181 -27.37 8.81 -5.75
C GLN A 181 -28.06 9.33 -4.48
N ALA A 182 -27.31 9.53 -3.39
CA ALA A 182 -27.84 10.12 -2.16
C ALA A 182 -28.40 11.53 -2.41
N ALA A 183 -27.68 12.36 -3.18
CA ALA A 183 -28.14 13.70 -3.55
C ALA A 183 -29.43 13.65 -4.39
N TYR A 184 -29.51 12.76 -5.38
CA TYR A 184 -30.71 12.57 -6.21
C TYR A 184 -31.94 12.17 -5.38
N ARG A 185 -31.79 11.26 -4.41
CA ARG A 185 -32.87 10.83 -3.51
C ARG A 185 -33.34 11.96 -2.60
N ALA A 186 -32.41 12.72 -2.03
CA ALA A 186 -32.72 13.87 -1.18
C ALA A 186 -33.46 14.97 -1.97
N GLY A 187 -32.95 15.28 -3.16
CA GLY A 187 -33.45 16.34 -4.03
C GLY A 187 -32.60 17.61 -4.00
N LYS A 188 -32.72 18.42 -5.05
CA LYS A 188 -31.92 19.64 -5.24
C LYS A 188 -32.09 20.63 -4.08
N GLY A 189 -30.99 21.22 -3.62
CA GLY A 189 -30.94 22.17 -2.49
C GLY A 189 -31.08 21.55 -1.10
N LYS A 190 -31.42 20.25 -0.97
CA LYS A 190 -31.70 19.60 0.31
C LYS A 190 -30.45 18.93 0.91
N ILE A 191 -29.51 19.76 1.33
CA ILE A 191 -28.20 19.31 1.85
C ILE A 191 -28.36 18.42 3.10
N LYS A 192 -29.27 18.77 4.02
CA LYS A 192 -29.48 17.98 5.25
C LYS A 192 -30.00 16.59 4.91
N ASP A 193 -31.03 16.50 4.07
CA ASP A 193 -31.62 15.23 3.66
C ASP A 193 -30.58 14.35 2.91
N CYS A 194 -29.71 14.97 2.09
CA CYS A 194 -28.61 14.26 1.43
C CYS A 194 -27.62 13.64 2.43
N ILE A 195 -27.29 14.36 3.51
CA ILE A 195 -26.41 13.85 4.57
C ILE A 195 -27.06 12.65 5.27
N GLU A 196 -28.37 12.70 5.52
CA GLU A 196 -29.09 11.57 6.13
C GLU A 196 -29.15 10.35 5.19
N GLU A 197 -29.31 10.55 3.88
CA GLU A 197 -29.19 9.46 2.89
C GLU A 197 -27.79 8.83 2.88
N VAL A 198 -26.74 9.64 3.01
CA VAL A 198 -25.35 9.14 3.12
C VAL A 198 -25.19 8.31 4.40
N LYS A 199 -25.65 8.79 5.55
CA LYS A 199 -25.60 8.04 6.82
C LYS A 199 -26.35 6.71 6.74
N ALA A 200 -27.57 6.72 6.18
CA ALA A 200 -28.33 5.49 5.99
C ALA A 200 -27.60 4.48 5.09
N ALA A 201 -26.89 4.95 4.05
CA ALA A 201 -26.04 4.10 3.23
C ALA A 201 -24.80 3.58 4.00
N MET A 202 -24.21 4.40 4.89
CA MET A 202 -23.12 3.97 5.79
C MET A 202 -23.57 2.86 6.74
N ASP A 203 -24.78 2.96 7.31
CA ASP A 203 -25.34 1.93 8.20
C ASP A 203 -25.49 0.58 7.48
N ILE A 204 -26.00 0.61 6.24
CA ILE A 204 -26.11 -0.59 5.39
C ILE A 204 -24.71 -1.14 5.06
N ALA A 205 -23.75 -0.28 4.72
CA ALA A 205 -22.38 -0.69 4.44
C ALA A 205 -21.71 -1.35 5.66
N MET A 206 -21.95 -0.80 6.86
CA MET A 206 -21.48 -1.37 8.12
C MET A 206 -22.09 -2.75 8.36
N GLN A 207 -23.39 -2.91 8.17
CA GLN A 207 -24.02 -4.23 8.25
C GLN A 207 -23.38 -5.21 7.26
N GLY A 208 -23.19 -4.81 6.00
CA GLY A 208 -22.53 -5.65 4.99
C GLY A 208 -21.10 -6.06 5.35
N HIS A 209 -20.36 -5.22 6.07
CA HIS A 209 -19.05 -5.57 6.62
C HIS A 209 -19.15 -6.62 7.73
N LEU A 210 -20.08 -6.46 8.67
CA LEU A 210 -20.29 -7.38 9.80
C LEU A 210 -20.73 -8.78 9.31
N GLU A 211 -21.69 -8.83 8.40
CA GLU A 211 -22.20 -10.09 7.82
C GLU A 211 -21.09 -10.84 7.08
N LYS A 212 -20.29 -10.14 6.28
CA LYS A 212 -19.16 -10.79 5.59
C LYS A 212 -18.05 -11.19 6.56
N LYS A 213 -17.77 -10.41 7.60
CA LYS A 213 -16.82 -10.80 8.65
C LYS A 213 -17.23 -12.12 9.29
N GLU A 214 -18.50 -12.27 9.67
CA GLU A 214 -19.00 -13.50 10.27
C GLU A 214 -18.85 -14.68 9.30
N PHE A 215 -19.28 -14.52 8.05
CA PHE A 215 -19.16 -15.57 7.04
C PHE A 215 -17.69 -15.99 6.79
N ILE A 216 -16.78 -15.04 6.63
CA ILE A 216 -15.37 -15.35 6.38
C ILE A 216 -14.71 -15.98 7.62
N THR A 217 -15.11 -15.57 8.83
CA THR A 217 -14.64 -16.21 10.07
C THR A 217 -14.96 -17.70 10.09
N GLN A 218 -16.15 -18.09 9.62
CA GLN A 218 -16.52 -19.52 9.51
C GLN A 218 -15.60 -20.25 8.51
N LEU A 219 -15.27 -19.64 7.37
CA LEU A 219 -14.38 -20.24 6.37
C LEU A 219 -12.92 -20.34 6.82
N MET A 220 -12.48 -19.47 7.74
CA MET A 220 -11.12 -19.44 8.27
C MET A 220 -10.91 -20.43 9.43
N THR A 221 -11.96 -20.75 10.19
CA THR A 221 -11.86 -21.56 11.42
C THR A 221 -12.16 -23.05 11.22
N GLN A 222 -12.89 -23.41 10.16
CA GLN A 222 -13.18 -24.81 9.86
C GLN A 222 -11.98 -25.52 9.23
N GLU A 223 -11.67 -26.75 9.67
CA GLU A 223 -10.49 -27.53 9.23
C GLU A 223 -10.44 -27.79 7.71
N ARG A 224 -11.61 -27.79 7.05
CA ARG A 224 -11.75 -27.89 5.58
C ARG A 224 -12.32 -26.62 4.95
N GLY A 225 -12.32 -25.53 5.69
CA GLY A 225 -12.72 -24.23 5.18
C GLY A 225 -11.80 -23.80 4.05
N THR A 226 -12.37 -23.19 3.01
CA THR A 226 -11.62 -22.75 1.82
C THR A 226 -10.57 -21.68 2.14
N LEU A 227 -10.68 -21.03 3.29
CA LEU A 227 -9.76 -20.00 3.79
C LEU A 227 -9.01 -20.43 5.06
N TRP A 228 -9.04 -21.72 5.40
CA TRP A 228 -8.42 -22.24 6.62
C TRP A 228 -6.93 -21.90 6.73
N GLN A 229 -6.19 -21.93 5.61
CA GLN A 229 -4.75 -21.64 5.62
C GLN A 229 -4.42 -20.22 6.11
N ILE A 230 -5.22 -19.22 5.73
CA ILE A 230 -5.03 -17.83 6.16
C ILE A 230 -5.63 -17.56 7.55
N GLY A 231 -6.47 -18.48 8.06
CA GLY A 231 -7.04 -18.45 9.42
C GLY A 231 -6.13 -19.05 10.49
N LYS A 232 -5.01 -19.67 10.12
CA LYS A 232 -4.08 -20.27 11.07
C LYS A 232 -3.33 -19.24 11.90
N ILE A 233 -2.95 -19.68 13.09
CA ILE A 233 -1.88 -19.08 13.86
C ILE A 233 -0.56 -19.32 13.13
N ALA A 234 0.21 -18.26 12.90
CA ALA A 234 1.54 -18.37 12.31
C ALA A 234 2.60 -18.67 13.39
N GLU A 235 3.84 -18.86 12.94
CA GLU A 235 4.97 -19.23 13.80
C GLU A 235 5.28 -18.20 14.90
N ASP A 236 4.87 -16.94 14.72
CA ASP A 236 4.99 -15.88 15.73
C ASP A 236 3.87 -15.92 16.80
N GLY A 237 3.00 -16.93 16.75
CA GLY A 237 1.89 -17.09 17.69
C GLY A 237 0.70 -16.16 17.42
N ARG A 238 0.72 -15.37 16.34
CA ARG A 238 -0.36 -14.44 15.97
C ARG A 238 -1.16 -14.98 14.77
N PRO A 239 -2.45 -14.62 14.64
CA PRO A 239 -3.24 -14.96 13.44
C PRO A 239 -2.58 -14.43 12.18
N TYR A 240 -2.56 -15.21 11.10
CA TYR A 240 -2.03 -14.74 9.81
C TYR A 240 -2.88 -13.60 9.23
N VAL A 241 -4.21 -13.77 9.25
CA VAL A 241 -5.18 -12.68 9.04
C VAL A 241 -6.01 -12.54 10.32
N ASP A 242 -5.98 -11.34 10.90
CA ASP A 242 -6.78 -10.99 12.09
C ASP A 242 -7.94 -10.09 11.67
N LEU A 243 -9.16 -10.66 11.61
CA LEU A 243 -10.38 -9.94 11.21
C LEU A 243 -10.86 -8.93 12.26
N GLU A 244 -10.39 -9.03 13.51
CA GLU A 244 -10.68 -8.03 14.55
C GLU A 244 -9.81 -6.78 14.38
N LYS A 245 -8.61 -6.93 13.81
CA LYS A 245 -7.67 -5.84 13.55
C LYS A 245 -7.66 -5.37 12.09
N ALA A 246 -8.36 -6.07 11.20
CA ALA A 246 -8.46 -5.70 9.79
C ALA A 246 -9.13 -4.33 9.60
N THR A 247 -8.81 -3.66 8.50
CA THR A 247 -9.44 -2.40 8.13
C THR A 247 -10.68 -2.66 7.26
N TYR A 248 -11.83 -2.14 7.71
CA TYR A 248 -13.11 -2.18 7.00
C TYR A 248 -13.36 -0.82 6.38
N ILE A 249 -13.50 -0.79 5.05
CA ILE A 249 -13.45 0.46 4.30
C ILE A 249 -14.84 0.82 3.82
N ILE A 250 -15.30 2.02 4.19
CA ILE A 250 -16.44 2.68 3.55
C ILE A 250 -15.85 3.77 2.66
N GLY A 251 -15.80 3.47 1.36
CA GLY A 251 -15.38 4.43 0.34
C GLY A 251 -16.52 5.36 -0.05
N VAL A 252 -16.19 6.42 -0.78
CA VAL A 252 -17.17 7.34 -1.37
C VAL A 252 -16.78 7.65 -2.81
N ILE A 253 -17.77 7.89 -3.66
CA ILE A 253 -17.56 8.28 -5.06
C ILE A 253 -18.48 9.43 -5.46
N GLY A 254 -18.03 10.23 -6.43
CA GLY A 254 -18.86 11.25 -7.09
C GLY A 254 -19.17 12.50 -6.25
N LEU A 255 -18.25 12.92 -5.39
CA LEU A 255 -18.47 14.10 -4.53
C LEU A 255 -18.73 15.37 -5.35
N ASN A 256 -17.98 15.59 -6.43
CA ASN A 256 -18.13 16.77 -7.28
C ASN A 256 -19.53 16.83 -7.91
N GLU A 257 -20.00 15.70 -8.45
CA GLU A 257 -21.31 15.58 -9.08
C GLU A 257 -22.45 15.68 -8.05
N CYS A 258 -22.23 15.16 -6.83
CA CYS A 258 -23.13 15.35 -5.70
C CYS A 258 -23.31 16.84 -5.36
N VAL A 259 -22.20 17.57 -5.20
CA VAL A 259 -22.23 19.03 -4.94
C VAL A 259 -22.88 19.78 -6.09
N GLN A 260 -22.50 19.46 -7.34
CA GLN A 260 -23.07 20.07 -8.54
C GLN A 260 -24.58 19.88 -8.61
N TYR A 261 -25.10 18.69 -8.32
CA TYR A 261 -26.54 18.45 -8.30
C TYR A 261 -27.25 19.27 -7.20
N LEU A 262 -26.67 19.31 -5.99
CA LEU A 262 -27.27 19.97 -4.84
C LEU A 262 -27.42 21.48 -5.02
N ILE A 263 -26.37 22.15 -5.53
CA ILE A 263 -26.33 23.62 -5.56
C ILE A 263 -26.16 24.23 -6.94
N GLY A 264 -25.94 23.42 -7.99
CA GLY A 264 -25.75 23.88 -9.37
C GLY A 264 -24.31 24.27 -9.73
N GLU A 265 -23.35 24.06 -8.82
CA GLU A 265 -21.94 24.44 -8.98
C GLU A 265 -21.02 23.26 -8.65
N GLN A 266 -19.96 23.08 -9.43
CA GLN A 266 -18.88 22.14 -9.15
C GLN A 266 -17.94 22.67 -8.07
N MET A 267 -17.19 21.78 -7.43
CA MET A 267 -16.34 22.14 -6.28
C MET A 267 -15.25 23.18 -6.60
N HIS A 268 -14.82 23.28 -7.86
CA HIS A 268 -13.80 24.24 -8.29
C HIS A 268 -14.38 25.60 -8.69
N GLU A 269 -15.69 25.73 -8.83
CA GLU A 269 -16.35 26.94 -9.34
C GLU A 269 -16.57 27.98 -8.23
N SER A 270 -16.69 27.56 -6.96
CA SER A 270 -16.82 28.48 -5.83
C SER A 270 -16.30 27.91 -4.51
N GLU A 271 -15.88 28.80 -3.61
CA GLU A 271 -15.48 28.43 -2.25
C GLU A 271 -16.64 27.80 -1.46
N LYS A 272 -17.88 28.22 -1.75
CA LYS A 272 -19.10 27.65 -1.17
C LYS A 272 -19.28 26.19 -1.59
N ALA A 273 -19.11 25.88 -2.88
CA ALA A 273 -19.20 24.52 -3.41
C ALA A 273 -18.10 23.62 -2.82
N TYR A 274 -16.87 24.13 -2.76
CA TYR A 274 -15.75 23.43 -2.13
C TYR A 274 -16.03 23.11 -0.65
N LYS A 275 -16.43 24.11 0.14
CA LYS A 275 -16.78 23.94 1.57
C LYS A 275 -17.94 22.97 1.79
N LEU A 276 -18.93 22.97 0.89
CA LEU A 276 -20.02 22.00 0.93
C LEU A 276 -19.51 20.57 0.71
N GLY A 277 -18.63 20.36 -0.29
CA GLY A 277 -18.01 19.06 -0.51
C GLY A 277 -17.25 18.55 0.72
N LEU A 278 -16.43 19.40 1.35
CA LEU A 278 -15.75 19.06 2.61
C LEU A 278 -16.72 18.67 3.72
N ARG A 279 -17.83 19.40 3.85
CA ARG A 279 -18.86 19.11 4.85
C ARG A 279 -19.52 17.75 4.62
N ILE A 280 -19.79 17.36 3.37
CA ILE A 280 -20.39 16.06 3.03
C ILE A 280 -19.42 14.92 3.35
N ILE A 281 -18.11 15.12 3.12
CA ILE A 281 -17.08 14.13 3.44
C ILE A 281 -16.80 14.00 4.94
N ALA A 282 -17.05 15.05 5.71
CA ALA A 282 -16.85 15.05 7.16
C ALA A 282 -17.97 14.35 7.96
N VAL A 283 -18.99 13.81 7.27
CA VAL A 283 -20.07 13.01 7.86
C VAL A 283 -19.53 11.62 8.22
#